data_AF-A0AAE1VU56-F1
#
_entry.id   AF-A0AAE1VU56-F1
#
_cell.length_a   1.000
_cell.length_b   1.000
_cell.length_c   1.000
_cell.angle_alpha   90.00
_cell.angle_beta   90.00
_cell.angle_gamma   90.00
#
_symmetry.space_group_name_H-M   'P 1'
#
loop_
_entity.id
_entity.type
_entity.pdbx_description
1 polymer ?
#
loop_
_entity_poly.entity_id
_entity_poly.type
_entity_poly.pdbx_seq_one_letter_code
_entity_poly.pdbx_strand_id
1 'polypeptide(L)'
;MRAVMMWTLNDLPAYGMASRWSTAGVIRCSVCMDDTRAFHFQHGRKACYFNCHRQFLPKHHPYRRNKKTFTKNRVENKVARLRLTGDQFLDRIVNISLGVEIP
;
A
#
# COMPACT_ATOMS: atom_id res chain seq x y z
N MET A 1 -34.19 -23.79 1.83
CA MET A 1 -33.47 -22.60 2.33
C MET A 1 -32.65 -22.01 1.19
N ARG A 2 -32.64 -20.68 1.03
CA ARG A 2 -31.74 -19.98 0.10
C ARG A 2 -30.89 -19.02 0.94
N ALA A 3 -29.57 -19.13 0.80
CA ALA A 3 -28.62 -18.21 1.43
C ALA A 3 -27.92 -17.41 0.32
N VAL A 4 -27.68 -16.12 0.56
CA VAL A 4 -26.98 -15.21 -0.35
C VAL A 4 -25.81 -14.58 0.39
N MET A 5 -24.64 -14.56 -0.25
CA MET A 5 -23.41 -13.97 0.29
C MET A 5 -23.29 -12.52 -0.19
N MET A 6 -23.28 -11.55 0.73
CA MET A 6 -23.16 -10.13 0.38
C MET A 6 -21.71 -9.63 0.37
N TRP A 7 -20.89 -9.98 1.36
CA TRP A 7 -19.48 -9.57 1.40
C TRP A 7 -18.61 -10.59 2.15
N THR A 8 -17.35 -10.71 1.72
CA THR A 8 -16.29 -11.38 2.47
C THR A 8 -15.53 -10.36 3.31
N LEU A 9 -15.47 -10.58 4.63
CA LEU A 9 -14.49 -9.90 5.48
C LEU A 9 -13.20 -10.72 5.46
N ASN A 10 -12.26 -10.35 4.61
CA ASN A 10 -10.96 -11.01 4.52
C ASN A 10 -9.95 -10.27 5.40
N ASP A 11 -9.16 -11.00 6.16
CA ASP A 11 -7.95 -10.45 6.78
C ASP A 11 -6.88 -10.20 5.71
N LEU A 12 -5.77 -9.53 6.08
CA LEU A 12 -4.70 -9.24 5.11
C LEU A 12 -4.17 -10.51 4.41
N PRO A 13 -3.87 -11.61 5.12
CA PRO A 13 -3.45 -12.86 4.50
C PRO A 13 -4.47 -13.46 3.51
N ALA A 14 -5.75 -13.58 3.90
CA ALA A 14 -6.80 -14.09 3.02
C ALA A 14 -7.00 -13.19 1.80
N TYR A 15 -6.88 -11.87 1.98
CA TYR A 15 -6.91 -10.93 0.87
C TYR A 15 -5.81 -11.23 -0.14
N GLY A 16 -4.56 -11.47 0.29
CA GLY A 16 -3.46 -11.82 -0.61
C GLY A 16 -3.75 -13.06 -1.45
N MET A 17 -4.30 -14.11 -0.83
CA MET A 17 -4.66 -15.34 -1.52
C MET A 17 -5.79 -15.12 -2.54
N ALA A 18 -6.83 -14.38 -2.18
CA ALA A 18 -7.98 -14.14 -3.05
C ALA A 18 -7.67 -13.18 -4.20
N SER A 19 -6.88 -12.14 -3.92
CA SER A 19 -6.57 -11.07 -4.88
C SER A 19 -5.32 -11.35 -5.72
N ARG A 20 -4.60 -12.45 -5.45
CA ARG A 20 -3.25 -12.70 -6.00
C ARG A 20 -2.25 -11.57 -5.71
N TRP A 21 -2.50 -10.81 -4.65
CA TRP A 21 -1.65 -9.71 -4.21
C TRP A 21 -0.60 -10.19 -3.20
N SER A 22 0.61 -9.66 -3.29
CA SER A 22 1.63 -9.95 -2.28
C SER A 22 1.31 -9.28 -0.95
N THR A 23 1.15 -10.07 0.09
CA THR A 23 1.01 -9.60 1.48
C THR A 23 2.36 -9.50 2.18
N ALA A 24 3.47 -9.67 1.46
CA ALA A 24 4.82 -9.67 1.99
C ALA A 24 5.68 -8.57 1.35
N GLY A 25 6.79 -8.24 2.02
CA GLY A 25 7.76 -7.26 1.53
C GLY A 25 7.25 -5.82 1.59
N VAL A 26 7.74 -4.98 0.67
CA VAL A 26 7.47 -3.53 0.56
C VAL A 26 6.13 -3.22 -0.12
N ILE A 27 5.60 -4.16 -0.90
CA ILE A 27 4.39 -3.98 -1.71
C ILE A 27 3.14 -4.57 -0.99
N ARG A 28 3.13 -4.63 0.35
CA ARG A 28 2.01 -5.22 1.11
C ARG A 28 0.71 -4.41 1.05
N CYS A 29 0.80 -3.10 0.90
CA CYS A 29 -0.35 -2.22 1.07
C CYS A 29 -1.30 -2.32 -0.14
N SER A 30 -2.52 -2.84 0.06
CA SER A 30 -3.54 -2.95 -0.99
C SER A 30 -4.04 -1.61 -1.52
N VAL A 31 -3.86 -0.52 -0.76
CA VAL A 31 -4.28 0.83 -1.18
C VAL A 31 -3.19 1.53 -1.98
N CYS A 32 -1.94 1.47 -1.51
CA CYS A 32 -0.82 2.12 -2.20
C CYS A 32 -0.32 1.29 -3.38
N MET A 33 -0.38 -0.03 -3.23
CA MET A 33 0.17 -1.02 -4.14
C MET A 33 1.64 -0.75 -4.49
N ASP A 34 1.93 -0.69 -5.79
CA ASP A 34 3.23 -0.36 -6.38
C ASP A 34 3.68 1.08 -6.09
N ASP A 35 2.76 1.99 -5.77
CA ASP A 35 3.06 3.40 -5.49
C ASP A 35 3.41 3.69 -4.00
N THR A 36 3.69 2.62 -3.26
CA THR A 36 4.10 2.67 -1.85
C THR A 36 5.44 3.38 -1.65
N ARG A 37 5.58 4.10 -0.53
CA ARG A 37 6.87 4.67 -0.08
C ARG A 37 7.59 3.78 0.93
N ALA A 38 7.10 2.56 1.11
CA ALA A 38 7.77 1.59 1.96
C ALA A 38 9.16 1.27 1.40
N PHE A 39 10.08 0.94 2.28
CA PHE A 39 11.47 0.68 1.93
C PHE A 39 12.01 -0.49 2.74
N HIS A 40 13.04 -1.16 2.24
CA HIS A 40 13.78 -2.13 3.02
C HIS A 40 14.84 -1.42 3.86
N PHE A 41 14.98 -1.82 5.13
CA PHE A 41 16.15 -1.43 5.90
C PHE A 41 17.41 -2.03 5.27
N GLN A 42 18.44 -1.22 5.02
CA GLN A 42 19.67 -1.66 4.35
C GLN A 42 20.31 -2.88 5.02
N HIS A 43 20.41 -2.87 6.35
CA HIS A 43 21.09 -3.93 7.11
C HIS A 43 20.16 -5.07 7.55
N GLY A 44 18.85 -4.82 7.60
CA GLY A 44 17.87 -5.80 8.11
C GLY A 44 17.07 -6.50 7.02
N ARG A 45 17.06 -5.97 5.78
CA ARG A 45 16.19 -6.38 4.65
C ARG A 45 14.69 -6.45 4.97
N LYS A 46 14.28 -6.04 6.16
CA LYS A 46 12.88 -5.96 6.60
C LYS A 46 12.22 -4.75 5.97
N ALA A 47 11.00 -4.95 5.46
CA ALA A 47 10.17 -3.87 4.94
C ALA A 47 9.70 -2.95 6.07
N CYS A 48 9.83 -1.65 5.85
CA CYS A 48 9.39 -0.60 6.76
C CYS A 48 8.37 0.29 6.07
N TYR A 49 7.28 0.57 6.78
CA TYR A 49 6.18 1.43 6.33
C TYR A 49 6.14 2.75 7.11
N PHE A 50 7.23 3.07 7.81
CA PHE A 50 7.32 4.27 8.63
C PHE A 50 7.03 5.52 7.78
N ASN A 51 6.13 6.37 8.28
CA ASN A 51 5.67 7.60 7.64
C ASN A 51 4.93 7.49 6.30
N CYS A 52 4.69 6.29 5.78
CA CYS A 52 3.94 6.11 4.53
C CYS A 52 2.47 6.55 4.68
N HIS A 53 1.92 6.49 5.88
CA HIS A 53 0.52 6.83 6.16
C HIS A 53 0.23 8.35 6.15
N ARG A 54 1.25 9.21 6.21
CA ARG A 54 1.05 10.68 6.24
C ARG A 54 0.37 11.22 4.97
N GLN A 55 0.45 10.49 3.85
CA GLN A 55 -0.22 10.86 2.61
C GLN A 55 -1.75 10.83 2.71
N PHE A 56 -2.31 10.06 3.66
CA PHE A 56 -3.76 9.97 3.91
C PHE A 56 -4.30 11.13 4.75
N LEU A 57 -3.43 11.98 5.30
CA LEU A 57 -3.85 13.17 6.03
C LEU A 57 -4.29 14.27 5.06
N PRO A 58 -5.23 15.15 5.47
CA PRO A 58 -5.62 16.32 4.69
C PRO A 58 -4.41 17.13 4.23
N LYS A 59 -4.49 17.72 3.03
CA LYS A 59 -3.35 18.41 2.39
C LYS A 59 -2.71 19.50 3.27
N HIS A 60 -3.50 20.16 4.10
CA HIS A 60 -3.07 21.25 4.98
C HIS A 60 -2.76 20.79 6.42
N HIS A 61 -2.76 19.49 6.68
CA HIS A 61 -2.51 18.96 8.03
C HIS A 61 -1.07 19.28 8.49
N PRO A 62 -0.85 19.82 9.71
CA PRO A 62 0.47 20.22 10.19
C PRO A 62 1.52 19.11 10.11
N TYR A 63 1.10 17.86 10.40
CA TYR A 63 1.99 16.70 10.33
C TYR A 63 2.52 16.40 8.94
N ARG A 64 1.92 16.90 7.85
CA ARG A 64 2.51 16.76 6.52
C ARG A 64 3.74 17.65 6.32
N ARG A 65 3.81 18.78 7.03
CA ARG A 65 4.92 19.75 6.96
C ARG A 65 5.95 19.59 8.07
N ASN A 66 5.66 18.75 9.06
CA ASN A 66 6.57 18.49 10.16
C ASN A 66 7.80 17.69 9.69
N LYS A 67 8.97 18.34 9.74
CA LYS A 67 10.29 17.83 9.34
C LYS A 67 11.12 17.26 10.52
N LYS A 68 10.63 17.40 11.75
CA LYS A 68 11.38 17.12 12.99
C LYS A 68 10.97 15.79 13.64
N THR A 69 9.67 15.54 13.84
CA THR A 69 9.20 14.33 14.54
C THR A 69 9.07 13.10 13.65
N PHE A 70 9.14 13.27 12.33
CA PHE A 70 9.04 12.19 11.34
C PHE A 70 10.39 11.97 10.65
N THR A 71 10.38 11.57 9.38
CA THR A 71 11.59 11.48 8.57
C THR A 71 12.25 12.85 8.49
N LYS A 72 13.52 12.91 8.95
CA LYS A 72 14.31 14.14 9.02
C LYS A 72 14.27 14.88 7.68
N ASN A 73 13.97 16.17 7.76
CA ASN A 73 13.95 17.08 6.61
C ASN A 73 12.97 16.71 5.49
N ARG A 74 11.99 15.81 5.74
CA ARG A 74 10.99 15.41 4.73
C ARG A 74 9.60 15.96 4.99
N VAL A 75 9.04 16.57 3.95
CA VAL A 75 7.64 17.01 3.87
C VAL A 75 6.86 16.01 3.04
N GLU A 76 5.63 15.72 3.44
CA GLU A 76 4.73 14.84 2.71
C GLU A 76 3.80 15.64 1.78
N ASN A 77 4.13 15.65 0.49
CA ASN A 77 3.36 16.35 -0.55
C ASN A 77 2.50 15.40 -1.41
N LYS A 78 2.67 14.07 -1.30
CA LYS A 78 1.89 13.12 -2.11
C LYS A 78 0.42 13.14 -1.68
N VAL A 79 -0.47 13.12 -2.65
CA VAL A 79 -1.89 12.87 -2.38
C VAL A 79 -2.06 11.36 -2.22
N ALA A 80 -2.80 10.93 -1.21
CA ALA A 80 -3.17 9.53 -1.10
C ALA A 80 -3.85 9.07 -2.38
N ARG A 81 -3.49 7.88 -2.85
CA ARG A 81 -4.16 7.27 -3.99
C ARG A 81 -5.63 7.07 -3.67
N LEU A 82 -6.50 7.34 -4.64
CA LEU A 82 -7.90 6.96 -4.56
C LEU A 82 -8.00 5.42 -4.53
N ARG A 83 -9.02 4.91 -3.83
CA ARG A 83 -9.30 3.47 -3.86
C ARG A 83 -9.64 3.10 -5.31
N LEU A 84 -8.97 2.06 -5.81
CA LEU A 84 -9.24 1.53 -7.13
C LEU A 84 -10.56 0.76 -7.14
N THR A 85 -11.20 0.73 -8.31
CA THR A 85 -12.27 -0.24 -8.57
C THR A 85 -11.68 -1.64 -8.77
N GLY A 86 -12.54 -2.67 -8.78
CA GLY A 86 -12.11 -4.06 -9.00
C GLY A 86 -11.33 -4.24 -10.30
N ASP A 87 -11.84 -3.67 -11.40
CA ASP A 87 -11.22 -3.81 -12.73
C ASP A 87 -9.85 -3.11 -12.78
N GLN A 88 -9.76 -1.87 -12.27
CA GLN A 88 -8.49 -1.13 -12.20
C GLN A 88 -7.44 -1.85 -11.35
N PHE A 89 -7.88 -2.53 -10.30
CA PHE A 89 -7.02 -3.32 -9.45
C PHE A 89 -6.48 -4.56 -10.19
N LEU A 90 -7.35 -5.29 -10.90
CA LEU A 90 -6.97 -6.46 -11.69
C LEU A 90 -5.97 -6.08 -12.80
N ASP A 91 -6.25 -5.03 -13.57
CA ASP A 91 -5.35 -4.54 -14.61
C ASP A 91 -3.96 -4.19 -14.04
N ARG A 92 -3.94 -3.58 -12.85
CA ARG A 92 -2.68 -3.21 -12.20
C ARG A 92 -1.89 -4.44 -11.76
N ILE A 93 -2.55 -5.45 -11.20
CA ILE A 93 -1.88 -6.70 -10.80
C ILE A 93 -1.22 -7.35 -12.00
N VAL A 94 -1.94 -7.49 -13.12
CA VAL A 94 -1.38 -8.05 -14.35
C VAL A 94 -0.14 -7.29 -14.79
N ASN A 95 -0.20 -5.96 -14.79
CA ASN A 95 0.94 -5.12 -15.18
C ASN A 95 2.12 -5.20 -14.20
N ILE A 96 1.88 -5.31 -12.89
CA ILE A 96 2.94 -5.48 -11.90
C ILE A 96 3.60 -6.84 -12.09
N SER A 97 2.82 -7.92 -12.23
CA SER A 97 3.32 -9.28 -12.42
C SER A 97 4.17 -9.44 -13.69
N LEU A 98 3.89 -8.68 -14.75
CA LEU A 98 4.65 -8.68 -16.00
C LEU A 98 5.95 -7.84 -15.94
N GLY A 99 6.10 -6.98 -14.92
CA GLY A 99 7.26 -6.09 -14.76
C GLY A 99 8.20 -6.47 -13.61
N VAL A 100 7.94 -7.57 -12.88
CA VAL A 100 8.88 -8.07 -11.85
C VAL A 100 9.91 -8.98 -12.50
N GLU A 101 10.99 -8.39 -13.02
CA GLU A 101 12.28 -9.10 -13.00
C GLU A 101 12.67 -9.21 -11.52
N ILE A 102 12.54 -10.44 -11.00
CA ILE A 102 12.96 -10.80 -9.65
C ILE A 102 14.51 -10.89 -9.70
N PRO A 103 15.27 -10.07 -8.96
CA PRO A 103 16.69 -10.32 -8.76
C PRO A 103 16.95 -11.56 -7.89
#